data_AF-A0A6M3Y431-F1
#
_entry.id   AF-A0A6M3Y431-F1
#
_cell.length_a   1.000
_cell.length_b   1.000
_cell.length_c   1.000
_cell.angle_alpha   90.00
_cell.angle_beta   90.00
_cell.angle_gamma   90.00
#
_symmetry.space_group_name_H-M   'P 1'
#
loop_
_entity.id
_entity.type
_entity.pdbx_description
1 polymer ?
#
loop_
_entity_poly.entity_id
_entity_poly.type
_entity_poly.pdbx_seq_one_letter_code
_entity_poly.pdbx_strand_id
1 'polypeptide(L)'
;MKFEIKSRFTGNILFSLETDSLKLAVEAAVKSRSDLSGADLSGADLYRADLSGADLSGANLSGANLSGANLYRADLSGANLSGANLSGANLYRADLSGANLSGANLSGANLYRADLSGANLYRADLYGAKIKFSKFPSIRMLSSINLGELSPALSCELMRRDAYAHPHPKRFSEWAKGGSCPYQNEERFWIFDLRKKDWKPGKPEMTDVALIRAICAEKGWEISE
;
A
#
# COMPACT_ATOMS: atom_id res chain seq x y z
N MET A 1 17.61 -20.81 -22.59
CA MET A 1 16.21 -21.05 -23.02
C MET A 1 15.68 -19.73 -23.57
N LYS A 2 14.81 -19.74 -24.58
CA LYS A 2 14.19 -18.49 -25.03
C LYS A 2 13.02 -18.16 -24.11
N PHE A 3 13.07 -17.00 -23.47
CA PHE A 3 11.94 -16.46 -22.70
C PHE A 3 11.17 -15.46 -23.56
N GLU A 4 9.84 -15.52 -23.48
CA GLU A 4 8.93 -14.62 -24.17
C GLU A 4 7.98 -14.01 -23.15
N ILE A 5 8.07 -12.70 -22.95
CA ILE A 5 7.12 -11.94 -22.15
C ILE A 5 5.97 -11.57 -23.07
N LYS A 6 4.74 -11.97 -22.72
CA LYS A 6 3.57 -11.82 -23.58
C LYS A 6 2.58 -10.83 -22.99
N SER A 7 1.83 -10.15 -23.85
CA SER A 7 0.69 -9.35 -23.45
C SER A 7 -0.44 -10.25 -22.95
N ARG A 8 -0.98 -9.95 -21.78
CA ARG A 8 -2.17 -10.59 -21.22
C ARG A 8 -3.44 -10.28 -22.03
N PHE A 9 -3.42 -9.21 -22.83
CA PHE A 9 -4.58 -8.75 -23.59
C PHE A 9 -4.65 -9.35 -24.99
N THR A 10 -3.49 -9.52 -25.64
CA THR A 10 -3.41 -9.98 -27.04
C THR A 10 -2.67 -11.30 -27.24
N GLY A 11 -1.87 -11.73 -26.26
CA GLY A 11 -0.96 -12.87 -26.39
C GLY A 11 0.32 -12.59 -27.19
N ASN A 12 0.46 -11.39 -27.75
CA ASN A 12 1.64 -11.01 -28.54
C ASN A 12 2.89 -10.93 -27.66
N ILE A 13 4.05 -11.22 -28.25
CA ILE A 13 5.34 -11.10 -27.59
C ILE A 13 5.67 -9.60 -27.45
N LEU A 14 5.79 -9.14 -26.21
CA LEU A 14 6.26 -7.80 -25.85
C LEU A 14 7.79 -7.74 -25.88
N PHE A 15 8.43 -8.80 -25.40
CA PHE A 15 9.87 -8.91 -25.35
C PHE A 15 10.30 -10.38 -25.39
N SER A 16 11.45 -10.67 -26.00
CA SER A 16 12.03 -12.00 -25.95
C SER A 16 13.54 -11.94 -25.82
N LEU A 17 14.10 -12.83 -25.01
CA LEU A 17 15.54 -12.93 -24.79
C LEU A 17 15.94 -14.39 -24.56
N GLU A 18 17.09 -14.78 -25.11
CA GLU A 18 17.74 -16.02 -24.71
C GLU A 18 18.48 -15.81 -23.40
N THR A 19 17.99 -16.45 -22.34
CA THR A 19 18.56 -16.38 -21.00
C THR A 19 18.19 -17.64 -20.21
N ASP A 20 18.66 -17.69 -18.99
CA ASP A 20 18.60 -18.75 -18.00
C ASP A 20 17.54 -18.46 -16.92
N SER A 21 16.98 -17.24 -16.86
CA SER A 21 15.84 -16.95 -15.98
C SER A 21 14.87 -15.89 -16.53
N LEU A 22 13.59 -16.01 -16.13
CA LEU A 22 12.57 -15.00 -16.42
C LEU A 22 12.96 -13.63 -15.83
N LYS A 23 13.53 -13.60 -14.62
CA LYS A 23 14.00 -12.36 -13.97
C LYS A 23 14.96 -11.58 -14.88
N LEU A 24 15.97 -12.25 -15.42
CA LEU A 24 16.94 -11.61 -16.32
C LEU A 24 16.29 -11.11 -17.62
N ALA A 25 15.32 -11.84 -18.17
CA ALA A 25 14.56 -11.38 -19.33
C ALA A 25 13.76 -10.10 -19.02
N VAL A 26 13.11 -10.04 -17.86
CA VAL A 26 12.35 -8.85 -17.42
C VAL A 26 13.27 -7.67 -17.16
N GLU A 27 14.38 -7.85 -16.43
CA GLU A 27 15.36 -6.79 -16.18
C GLU A 27 15.99 -6.26 -17.47
N ALA A 28 16.27 -7.14 -18.44
CA ALA A 28 16.76 -6.75 -19.76
C ALA A 28 15.72 -5.97 -20.57
N ALA A 29 14.44 -6.34 -20.47
CA ALA A 29 13.33 -5.60 -21.08
C ALA A 29 13.24 -4.18 -20.49
N VAL A 30 13.31 -4.05 -19.16
CA VAL A 30 13.33 -2.74 -18.48
C VAL A 30 14.54 -1.92 -18.89
N LYS A 31 15.74 -2.53 -18.91
CA LYS A 31 16.99 -1.86 -19.30
C LYS A 31 16.97 -1.35 -20.74
N SER A 32 16.33 -2.08 -21.64
CA SER A 32 16.13 -1.69 -23.04
C SER A 32 14.94 -0.73 -23.25
N ARG A 33 14.24 -0.35 -22.17
CA ARG A 33 13.03 0.50 -22.20
C ARG A 33 11.91 -0.11 -23.05
N SER A 34 11.81 -1.43 -23.04
CA SER A 34 10.71 -2.14 -23.67
C SER A 34 9.41 -1.82 -22.95
N ASP A 35 8.32 -1.71 -23.71
CA ASP A 35 6.97 -1.58 -23.17
C ASP A 35 6.54 -2.92 -22.57
N LEU A 36 6.36 -2.95 -21.25
CA LEU A 36 5.84 -4.10 -20.51
C LEU A 36 4.40 -3.86 -20.02
N SER A 37 3.71 -2.87 -20.57
CA SER A 37 2.30 -2.64 -20.30
C SER A 37 1.49 -3.88 -20.69
N GLY A 38 0.61 -4.30 -19.79
CA GLY A 38 -0.18 -5.51 -19.95
C GLY A 38 0.63 -6.81 -19.97
N ALA A 39 1.91 -6.83 -19.59
CA ALA A 39 2.69 -8.06 -19.54
C ALA A 39 2.04 -9.11 -18.62
N ASP A 40 2.00 -10.37 -19.03
CA ASP A 40 1.67 -11.49 -18.15
C ASP A 40 2.93 -11.99 -17.45
N LEU A 41 3.04 -11.63 -16.17
CA LEU A 41 4.10 -11.99 -15.25
C LEU A 41 3.50 -12.63 -13.98
N SER A 42 2.36 -13.30 -14.13
CA SER A 42 1.67 -13.96 -13.03
C SER A 42 2.54 -15.06 -12.42
N GLY A 43 2.64 -15.06 -11.08
CA GLY A 43 3.49 -15.99 -10.33
C GLY A 43 4.99 -15.84 -10.58
N ALA A 44 5.44 -14.82 -11.30
CA ALA A 44 6.85 -14.64 -11.63
C ALA A 44 7.71 -14.46 -10.37
N ASP A 45 8.88 -15.11 -10.33
CA ASP A 45 9.89 -14.83 -9.31
C ASP A 45 10.78 -13.66 -9.75
N LEU A 46 10.53 -12.50 -9.17
CA LEU A 46 11.20 -11.23 -9.41
C LEU A 46 11.85 -10.72 -8.10
N TYR A 47 12.27 -11.66 -7.24
CA TYR A 47 12.98 -11.36 -6.00
C TYR A 47 14.14 -10.39 -6.24
N ARG A 48 14.11 -9.23 -5.58
CA ARG A 48 15.11 -8.15 -5.73
C ARG A 48 15.39 -7.77 -7.19
N ALA A 49 14.40 -7.84 -8.06
CA ALA A 49 14.56 -7.39 -9.44
C ALA A 49 14.69 -5.88 -9.52
N ASP A 50 15.51 -5.37 -10.44
CA ASP A 50 15.54 -3.94 -10.77
C ASP A 50 14.51 -3.64 -11.86
N LEU A 51 13.40 -3.05 -11.45
CA LEU A 51 12.25 -2.66 -12.27
C LEU A 51 12.05 -1.15 -12.20
N SER A 52 13.10 -0.40 -11.90
CA SER A 52 13.00 1.05 -11.74
C SER A 52 12.62 1.74 -13.06
N GLY A 53 11.58 2.58 -12.99
CA GLY A 53 11.02 3.28 -14.13
C GLY A 53 10.35 2.37 -15.18
N ALA A 54 10.11 1.09 -14.86
CA ALA A 54 9.41 0.19 -15.77
C ALA A 54 7.97 0.64 -16.01
N ASP A 55 7.51 0.53 -17.26
CA ASP A 55 6.08 0.61 -17.58
C ASP A 55 5.48 -0.80 -17.47
N LEU A 56 4.76 -1.04 -16.37
CA LEU A 56 4.03 -2.26 -16.06
C LEU A 56 2.53 -1.95 -15.92
N SER A 57 2.06 -0.87 -16.55
CA SER A 57 0.66 -0.47 -16.50
C SER A 57 -0.24 -1.60 -17.02
N GLY A 58 -1.29 -1.95 -16.26
CA GLY A 58 -2.21 -3.05 -16.58
C GLY A 58 -1.61 -4.47 -16.52
N ALA A 59 -0.32 -4.64 -16.18
CA ALA A 59 0.34 -5.94 -16.15
C ALA A 59 -0.34 -6.92 -15.19
N ASN A 60 -0.24 -8.21 -15.48
CA ASN A 60 -0.64 -9.28 -14.56
C ASN A 60 0.56 -9.72 -13.73
N LEU A 61 0.59 -9.34 -12.46
CA LEU A 61 1.62 -9.70 -11.48
C LEU A 61 1.01 -10.48 -10.30
N SER A 62 -0.16 -11.10 -10.50
CA SER A 62 -0.86 -11.82 -9.44
C SER A 62 0.01 -12.95 -8.90
N GLY A 63 0.18 -13.01 -7.58
CA GLY A 63 1.01 -14.02 -6.91
C GLY A 63 2.51 -13.92 -7.20
N ALA A 64 2.99 -12.88 -7.89
CA ALA A 64 4.40 -12.71 -8.18
C ALA A 64 5.21 -12.46 -6.89
N ASN A 65 6.44 -12.96 -6.84
CA ASN A 65 7.39 -12.64 -5.79
C ASN A 65 8.21 -11.41 -6.20
N LEU A 66 7.85 -10.24 -5.67
CA LEU A 66 8.52 -8.95 -5.84
C LEU A 66 9.23 -8.52 -4.54
N SER A 67 9.51 -9.44 -3.63
CA SER A 67 10.10 -9.07 -2.34
C SER A 67 11.49 -8.46 -2.54
N GLY A 68 11.70 -7.30 -1.93
CA GLY A 68 12.90 -6.47 -2.08
C GLY A 68 13.13 -5.90 -3.49
N ALA A 69 12.17 -6.00 -4.42
CA ALA A 69 12.32 -5.45 -5.76
C ALA A 69 12.44 -3.92 -5.75
N ASN A 70 13.20 -3.37 -6.70
CA ASN A 70 13.30 -1.94 -6.92
C ASN A 70 12.28 -1.49 -7.96
N LEU A 71 11.19 -0.87 -7.52
CA LEU A 71 10.11 -0.33 -8.35
C LEU A 71 10.08 1.22 -8.29
N TYR A 72 11.24 1.84 -8.08
CA TYR A 72 11.38 3.30 -8.03
C TYR A 72 10.80 3.93 -9.29
N ARG A 73 9.79 4.79 -9.14
CA ARG A 73 9.07 5.45 -10.25
C ARG A 73 8.49 4.49 -11.33
N ALA A 74 8.26 3.22 -11.00
CA ALA A 74 7.57 2.32 -11.92
C ALA A 74 6.11 2.76 -12.10
N ASP A 75 5.58 2.55 -13.31
CA ASP A 75 4.14 2.65 -13.58
C ASP A 75 3.52 1.27 -13.41
N LEU A 76 2.68 1.11 -12.40
CA LEU A 76 1.87 -0.09 -12.09
C LEU A 76 0.37 0.27 -12.11
N SER A 77 0.01 1.37 -12.79
CA SER A 77 -1.38 1.81 -12.87
C SER A 77 -2.26 0.71 -13.46
N GLY A 78 -3.38 0.40 -12.80
CA GLY A 78 -4.29 -0.68 -13.19
C GLY A 78 -3.72 -2.10 -13.16
N ALA A 79 -2.49 -2.31 -12.67
CA ALA A 79 -1.86 -3.62 -12.62
C ALA A 79 -2.59 -4.57 -11.65
N ASN A 80 -2.60 -5.87 -11.97
CA ASN A 80 -3.11 -6.90 -11.07
C ASN A 80 -1.98 -7.46 -10.20
N LEU A 81 -1.90 -7.03 -8.95
CA LEU A 81 -0.91 -7.46 -7.94
C LEU A 81 -1.56 -8.33 -6.84
N SER A 82 -2.72 -8.93 -7.11
CA SER A 82 -3.45 -9.70 -6.10
C SER A 82 -2.60 -10.85 -5.56
N GLY A 83 -2.46 -10.93 -4.24
CA GLY A 83 -1.65 -11.95 -3.56
C GLY A 83 -0.13 -11.87 -3.84
N ALA A 84 0.35 -10.81 -4.49
CA ALA A 84 1.78 -10.64 -4.75
C ALA A 84 2.56 -10.38 -3.44
N ASN A 85 3.81 -10.83 -3.39
CA ASN A 85 4.71 -10.53 -2.29
C ASN A 85 5.59 -9.33 -2.66
N LEU A 86 5.30 -8.15 -2.11
CA LEU A 86 6.04 -6.89 -2.25
C LEU A 86 6.81 -6.52 -0.96
N SER A 87 7.02 -7.48 -0.05
CA SER A 87 7.68 -7.20 1.23
C SER A 87 9.06 -6.56 1.02
N GLY A 88 9.31 -5.44 1.71
CA GLY A 88 10.55 -4.68 1.59
C GLY A 88 10.83 -4.04 0.23
N ALA A 89 9.87 -4.06 -0.72
CA ALA A 89 10.07 -3.48 -2.04
C ALA A 89 10.20 -1.95 -1.98
N ASN A 90 10.97 -1.37 -2.92
CA ASN A 90 11.10 0.07 -3.06
C ASN A 90 10.09 0.61 -4.08
N LEU A 91 8.98 1.16 -3.62
CA LEU A 91 7.90 1.75 -4.43
C LEU A 91 7.91 3.28 -4.38
N TYR A 92 9.07 3.89 -4.09
CA TYR A 92 9.18 5.35 -3.98
C TYR A 92 8.74 6.03 -5.29
N ARG A 93 7.73 6.91 -5.20
CA ARG A 93 7.09 7.59 -6.35
C ARG A 93 6.55 6.66 -7.44
N ALA A 94 6.27 5.40 -7.12
CA ALA A 94 5.58 4.51 -8.07
C ALA A 94 4.11 4.94 -8.25
N ASP A 95 3.57 4.73 -9.46
CA ASP A 95 2.14 4.86 -9.73
C ASP A 95 1.48 3.50 -9.54
N LEU A 96 0.58 3.37 -8.57
CA LEU A 96 -0.24 2.19 -8.28
C LEU A 96 -1.73 2.54 -8.43
N SER A 97 -2.06 3.61 -9.16
CA SER A 97 -3.44 4.08 -9.28
C SER A 97 -4.32 3.01 -9.93
N GLY A 98 -5.46 2.71 -9.33
CA GLY A 98 -6.37 1.65 -9.79
C GLY A 98 -5.82 0.22 -9.71
N ALA A 99 -4.63 -0.02 -9.15
CA ALA A 99 -4.04 -1.34 -9.07
C ALA A 99 -4.82 -2.27 -8.12
N ASN A 100 -4.88 -3.56 -8.45
CA ASN A 100 -5.45 -4.57 -7.55
C ASN A 100 -4.38 -5.15 -6.64
N LEU A 101 -4.33 -4.72 -5.38
CA LEU A 101 -3.40 -5.19 -4.35
C LEU A 101 -4.08 -6.11 -3.32
N SER A 102 -5.23 -6.70 -3.65
CA SER A 102 -5.98 -7.52 -2.71
C SER A 102 -5.14 -8.70 -2.22
N GLY A 103 -4.99 -8.84 -0.90
CA GLY A 103 -4.18 -9.90 -0.28
C GLY A 103 -2.67 -9.77 -0.51
N ALA A 104 -2.17 -8.66 -1.08
CA ALA A 104 -0.75 -8.46 -1.31
C ALA A 104 -0.01 -8.21 0.00
N ASN A 105 1.24 -8.69 0.09
CA ASN A 105 2.13 -8.41 1.21
C ASN A 105 3.02 -7.21 0.88
N LEU A 106 2.75 -6.05 1.47
CA LEU A 106 3.55 -4.80 1.36
C LEU A 106 4.35 -4.53 2.65
N SER A 107 4.54 -5.52 3.52
CA SER A 107 5.22 -5.31 4.80
C SER A 107 6.63 -4.74 4.60
N GLY A 108 6.98 -3.67 5.32
CA GLY A 108 8.25 -2.97 5.20
C GLY A 108 8.51 -2.26 3.86
N ALA A 109 7.55 -2.24 2.93
CA ALA A 109 7.72 -1.61 1.62
C ALA A 109 7.84 -0.08 1.73
N ASN A 110 8.61 0.53 0.84
CA ASN A 110 8.76 1.98 0.77
C ASN A 110 7.76 2.59 -0.23
N LEU A 111 6.60 3.03 0.24
CA LEU A 111 5.54 3.67 -0.54
C LEU A 111 5.62 5.21 -0.49
N TYR A 112 6.74 5.80 -0.09
CA TYR A 112 6.86 7.25 0.06
C TYR A 112 6.57 7.97 -1.27
N ARG A 113 5.60 8.90 -1.25
CA ARG A 113 5.09 9.61 -2.45
C ARG A 113 4.51 8.70 -3.56
N ALA A 114 4.19 7.44 -3.28
CA ALA A 114 3.49 6.59 -4.24
C ALA A 114 2.03 7.05 -4.45
N ASP A 115 1.47 6.78 -5.61
CA ASP A 115 0.05 7.03 -5.89
C ASP A 115 -0.75 5.74 -5.81
N LEU A 116 -1.53 5.51 -4.75
CA LEU A 116 -2.45 4.37 -4.64
C LEU A 116 -3.91 4.78 -4.85
N SER A 117 -4.18 5.91 -5.53
CA SER A 117 -5.55 6.38 -5.75
C SER A 117 -6.39 5.32 -6.47
N GLY A 118 -7.54 4.96 -5.92
CA GLY A 118 -8.41 3.91 -6.50
C GLY A 118 -7.88 2.48 -6.42
N ALA A 119 -6.71 2.23 -5.81
CA ALA A 119 -6.19 0.88 -5.65
C ALA A 119 -7.07 0.03 -4.71
N ASN A 120 -7.17 -1.28 -4.97
CA ASN A 120 -7.84 -2.22 -4.09
C ASN A 120 -6.86 -2.82 -3.08
N LEU A 121 -6.96 -2.44 -1.81
CA LEU A 121 -6.10 -2.93 -0.73
C LEU A 121 -6.77 -3.97 0.17
N TYR A 122 -7.88 -4.59 -0.27
CA TYR A 122 -8.60 -5.55 0.56
C TYR A 122 -7.69 -6.70 1.05
N ARG A 123 -7.55 -6.88 2.37
CA ARG A 123 -6.65 -7.87 3.00
C ARG A 123 -5.16 -7.70 2.68
N ALA A 124 -4.74 -6.55 2.18
CA ALA A 124 -3.32 -6.25 2.02
C ALA A 124 -2.63 -6.08 3.39
N ASP A 125 -1.37 -6.47 3.47
CA ASP A 125 -0.53 -6.28 4.66
C ASP A 125 0.42 -5.10 4.46
N LEU A 126 0.27 -4.04 5.24
CA LEU A 126 1.13 -2.85 5.22
C LEU A 126 1.98 -2.71 6.49
N TYR A 127 2.18 -3.79 7.26
CA TYR A 127 3.00 -3.77 8.47
C TYR A 127 4.37 -3.13 8.24
N GLY A 128 4.68 -2.02 8.93
CA GLY A 128 5.95 -1.31 8.79
C GLY A 128 6.20 -0.62 7.43
N ALA A 129 5.20 -0.54 6.55
CA ALA A 129 5.33 0.15 5.27
C ALA A 129 5.50 1.67 5.46
N LYS A 130 6.39 2.30 4.67
CA LYS A 130 6.62 3.75 4.70
C LYS A 130 5.66 4.44 3.74
N ILE A 131 4.58 5.03 4.26
CA ILE A 131 3.49 5.56 3.41
C ILE A 131 3.37 7.10 3.42
N LYS A 132 4.36 7.81 3.98
CA LYS A 132 4.31 9.27 4.09
C LYS A 132 4.21 9.92 2.70
N PHE A 133 3.32 10.91 2.57
CA PHE A 133 3.00 11.61 1.33
C PHE A 133 2.46 10.74 0.18
N SER A 134 2.16 9.46 0.39
CA SER A 134 1.47 8.68 -0.64
C SER A 134 0.01 9.12 -0.75
N LYS A 135 -0.61 8.89 -1.90
CA LYS A 135 -2.06 9.02 -2.07
C LYS A 135 -2.68 7.65 -1.80
N PHE A 136 -3.77 7.58 -1.04
CA PHE A 136 -4.45 6.33 -0.72
C PHE A 136 -5.82 6.25 -1.39
N PRO A 137 -6.36 5.03 -1.60
CA PRO A 137 -7.74 4.83 -1.99
C PRO A 137 -8.69 5.21 -0.85
N SER A 138 -10.01 5.14 -1.13
CA SER A 138 -11.06 5.48 -0.16
C SER A 138 -10.88 4.78 1.18
N ILE A 139 -11.16 5.54 2.24
CA ILE A 139 -11.05 5.16 3.66
C ILE A 139 -11.82 3.87 4.03
N ARG A 140 -12.89 3.53 3.29
CA ARG A 140 -13.74 2.37 3.58
C ARG A 140 -12.99 1.04 3.52
N MET A 141 -11.84 1.00 2.85
CA MET A 141 -10.98 -0.17 2.79
C MET A 141 -10.11 -0.39 4.03
N LEU A 142 -9.92 0.61 4.90
CA LEU A 142 -9.00 0.54 6.04
C LEU A 142 -9.35 -0.58 7.03
N SER A 143 -10.63 -0.95 7.16
CA SER A 143 -11.08 -2.04 8.05
C SER A 143 -10.60 -3.44 7.61
N SER A 144 -10.15 -3.57 6.37
CA SER A 144 -9.72 -4.84 5.79
C SER A 144 -8.20 -4.94 5.63
N ILE A 145 -7.45 -3.92 6.03
CA ILE A 145 -6.00 -3.85 5.83
C ILE A 145 -5.31 -4.22 7.14
N ASN A 146 -4.28 -5.07 7.07
CA ASN A 146 -3.41 -5.27 8.22
C ASN A 146 -2.43 -4.09 8.31
N LEU A 147 -2.58 -3.31 9.37
CA LEU A 147 -1.83 -2.10 9.63
C LEU A 147 -0.85 -2.26 10.81
N GLY A 148 -0.70 -3.48 11.36
CA GLY A 148 -0.04 -3.79 12.65
C GLY A 148 1.00 -2.75 13.06
N GLU A 149 0.69 -2.03 14.14
CA GLU A 149 1.46 -0.88 14.63
C GLU A 149 1.83 0.16 13.55
N LEU A 150 0.81 0.84 13.03
CA LEU A 150 1.02 2.20 12.51
C LEU A 150 1.63 3.03 13.64
N SER A 151 2.70 3.77 13.34
CA SER A 151 3.11 4.86 14.24
C SER A 151 1.85 5.70 14.54
N PRO A 152 1.58 6.10 15.79
CA PRO A 152 0.35 6.84 16.12
C PRO A 152 0.09 8.07 15.23
N ALA A 153 1.16 8.72 14.76
CA ALA A 153 1.11 9.81 13.78
C ALA A 153 0.44 9.43 12.44
N LEU A 154 0.62 8.20 11.99
CA LEU A 154 0.17 7.69 10.70
C LEU A 154 -1.27 7.17 10.77
N SER A 155 -1.66 6.57 11.89
CA SER A 155 -3.08 6.34 12.22
C SER A 155 -3.86 7.65 12.22
N CYS A 156 -3.33 8.69 12.87
CA CYS A 156 -3.93 10.03 12.87
C CYS A 156 -3.93 10.68 11.48
N GLU A 157 -2.93 10.47 10.63
CA GLU A 157 -2.88 11.01 9.27
C GLU A 157 -3.94 10.37 8.36
N LEU A 158 -4.14 9.05 8.46
CA LEU A 158 -5.21 8.35 7.75
C LEU A 158 -6.60 8.78 8.25
N MET A 159 -6.77 8.93 9.56
CA MET A 159 -8.01 9.46 10.16
C MET A 159 -8.28 10.93 9.77
N ARG A 160 -7.26 11.80 9.69
CA ARG A 160 -7.42 13.18 9.20
C ARG A 160 -7.86 13.21 7.75
N ARG A 161 -7.34 12.31 6.91
CA ARG A 161 -7.71 12.24 5.49
C ARG A 161 -9.17 11.79 5.31
N ASP A 162 -9.68 10.91 6.17
CA ASP A 162 -11.12 10.56 6.23
C ASP A 162 -11.99 11.80 6.42
N ALA A 163 -11.65 12.58 7.44
CA ALA A 163 -12.36 13.80 7.83
C ALA A 163 -12.48 14.82 6.71
N TYR A 164 -11.43 14.95 5.88
CA TYR A 164 -11.41 15.86 4.74
C TYR A 164 -12.15 15.31 3.52
N ALA A 165 -12.13 13.99 3.30
CA ALA A 165 -12.76 13.34 2.14
C ALA A 165 -14.28 13.16 2.31
N HIS A 166 -14.78 13.15 3.54
CA HIS A 166 -16.20 12.96 3.87
C HIS A 166 -16.71 14.08 4.79
N PRO A 167 -17.15 15.23 4.24
CA PRO A 167 -17.77 16.28 5.04
C PRO A 167 -19.18 15.84 5.49
N HIS A 168 -19.29 15.12 6.60
CA HIS A 168 -20.58 14.87 7.22
C HIS A 168 -21.02 16.11 8.04
N PRO A 169 -22.26 16.63 7.92
CA PRO A 169 -22.50 18.08 8.02
C PRO A 169 -22.60 18.72 9.42
N LYS A 170 -22.19 18.05 10.51
CA LYS A 170 -22.21 18.68 11.86
C LYS A 170 -21.05 18.28 12.77
N ARG A 171 -20.79 16.98 12.91
CA ARG A 171 -19.78 16.44 13.86
C ARG A 171 -18.33 16.82 13.51
N PHE A 172 -17.97 16.82 12.22
CA PHE A 172 -16.62 17.18 11.79
C PHE A 172 -16.34 18.69 11.86
N SER A 173 -17.37 19.51 11.64
CA SER A 173 -17.32 20.96 11.75
C SER A 173 -17.19 21.46 13.20
N GLU A 174 -17.62 20.68 14.20
CA GLU A 174 -17.38 20.95 15.62
C GLU A 174 -15.95 20.57 16.03
N TRP A 175 -15.44 19.44 15.54
CA TRP A 175 -14.04 19.04 15.75
C TRP A 175 -13.03 20.04 15.13
N ALA A 176 -13.31 20.52 13.92
CA ALA A 176 -12.48 21.53 13.24
C ALA A 176 -12.48 22.92 13.94
N LYS A 177 -13.38 23.17 14.89
CA LYS A 177 -13.51 24.42 15.65
C LYS A 177 -12.94 24.31 17.08
N GLY A 178 -12.14 23.28 17.37
CA GLY A 178 -11.55 23.05 18.69
C GLY A 178 -12.39 22.15 19.61
N GLY A 179 -13.41 21.48 19.09
CA GLY A 179 -14.19 20.49 19.84
C GLY A 179 -13.45 19.17 20.06
N SER A 180 -13.95 18.40 21.02
CA SER A 180 -13.56 17.03 21.32
C SER A 180 -13.69 16.12 20.09
N CYS A 181 -12.72 15.23 19.86
CA CYS A 181 -12.79 14.29 18.73
C CYS A 181 -14.12 13.50 18.84
N PRO A 182 -14.93 13.41 17.76
CA PRO A 182 -16.29 12.86 17.80
C PRO A 182 -16.36 11.38 18.19
N TYR A 183 -15.19 10.76 18.35
CA TYR A 183 -14.98 9.39 18.74
C TYR A 183 -14.39 9.23 20.15
N GLN A 184 -14.22 10.33 20.92
CA GLN A 184 -13.66 10.30 22.29
C GLN A 184 -14.47 9.44 23.27
N ASN A 185 -15.75 9.19 22.97
CA ASN A 185 -16.65 8.42 23.84
C ASN A 185 -17.19 7.14 23.15
N GLU A 186 -16.64 6.74 22.01
CA GLU A 186 -16.85 5.39 21.49
C GLU A 186 -15.69 4.53 22.00
N GLU A 187 -15.93 3.76 23.07
CA GLU A 187 -14.96 2.92 23.80
C GLU A 187 -14.33 1.76 22.99
N ARG A 188 -14.21 1.87 21.65
CA ARG A 188 -13.70 0.80 20.79
C ARG A 188 -12.91 1.35 19.61
N PHE A 189 -11.63 1.66 19.84
CA PHE A 189 -10.66 1.78 18.74
C PHE A 189 -9.69 0.61 18.74
N TRP A 190 -9.42 0.15 17.51
CA TRP A 190 -9.09 -1.21 17.12
C TRP A 190 -7.61 -1.57 17.33
N ILE A 191 -7.33 -2.66 18.06
CA ILE A 191 -6.11 -3.45 17.86
C ILE A 191 -6.40 -4.56 16.85
N PHE A 192 -5.56 -4.67 15.81
CA PHE A 192 -5.55 -5.81 14.90
C PHE A 192 -4.38 -6.74 15.28
N ASP A 193 -4.66 -7.79 16.07
CA ASP A 193 -3.76 -8.95 16.21
C ASP A 193 -4.43 -10.16 15.55
N LEU A 194 -3.92 -10.57 14.39
CA LEU A 194 -4.52 -11.59 13.52
C LEU A 194 -4.06 -13.03 13.83
N ARG A 195 -3.48 -13.31 15.02
CA ARG A 195 -2.91 -14.65 15.31
C ARG A 195 -3.76 -15.60 16.17
N LYS A 196 -5.00 -15.28 16.56
CA LYS A 196 -5.83 -16.21 17.36
C LYS A 196 -7.11 -16.63 16.63
N LYS A 197 -7.25 -17.95 16.44
CA LYS A 197 -8.41 -18.64 15.85
C LYS A 197 -9.70 -18.54 16.68
N ASP A 198 -9.62 -18.03 17.90
CA ASP A 198 -10.77 -17.81 18.78
C ASP A 198 -10.81 -16.34 19.21
N TRP A 199 -11.81 -15.61 18.70
CA TRP A 199 -12.08 -14.23 19.05
C TRP A 199 -12.55 -14.13 20.51
N LYS A 200 -11.73 -13.48 21.36
CA LYS A 200 -12.17 -12.83 22.60
C LYS A 200 -11.46 -11.48 22.74
N PRO A 201 -12.18 -10.41 23.13
CA PRO A 201 -11.62 -9.06 23.23
C PRO A 201 -10.64 -8.98 24.40
N GLY A 202 -9.35 -8.78 24.11
CA GLY A 202 -8.32 -8.39 25.07
C GLY A 202 -7.87 -6.95 24.77
N LYS A 203 -7.67 -6.15 25.82
CA LYS A 203 -7.36 -4.72 25.74
C LYS A 203 -5.93 -4.44 25.19
N PRO A 204 -5.74 -3.44 24.32
CA PRO A 204 -4.50 -2.66 24.24
C PRO A 204 -4.17 -2.01 25.58
N GLU A 205 -2.91 -2.06 26.00
CA GLU A 205 -2.35 -1.02 26.85
C GLU A 205 -1.65 0.00 25.94
N MET A 206 -2.11 1.26 26.00
CA MET A 206 -1.59 2.38 25.23
C MET A 206 -0.92 3.33 26.23
N THR A 207 0.39 3.18 26.43
CA THR A 207 1.10 3.72 27.61
C THR A 207 1.56 5.17 27.48
N ASP A 208 1.56 5.79 26.29
CA ASP A 208 2.20 7.10 26.11
C ASP A 208 1.21 8.26 25.91
N VAL A 209 0.62 8.70 27.03
CA VAL A 209 -0.12 9.96 27.17
C VAL A 209 0.71 11.16 26.68
N ALA A 210 2.03 11.09 26.78
CA ALA A 210 2.97 12.12 26.30
C ALA A 210 2.91 12.30 24.78
N LEU A 211 2.79 11.21 24.01
CA LEU A 211 2.73 11.27 22.54
C LEU A 211 1.41 11.86 22.04
N ILE A 212 0.31 11.55 22.72
CA ILE A 212 -1.02 12.12 22.44
C ILE A 212 -0.99 13.63 22.68
N ARG A 213 -0.41 14.07 23.81
CA ARG A 213 -0.25 15.49 24.14
C ARG A 213 0.64 16.23 23.13
N ALA A 214 1.73 15.60 22.67
CA ALA A 214 2.62 16.20 21.68
C ALA A 214 1.93 16.45 20.32
N ILE A 215 1.13 15.49 19.85
CA ILE A 215 0.38 15.62 18.58
C ILE A 215 -0.70 16.70 18.69
N CYS A 216 -1.37 16.80 19.85
CA CYS A 216 -2.35 17.85 20.10
C CYS A 216 -1.71 19.23 20.18
N ALA A 217 -0.56 19.36 20.84
CA ALA A 217 0.18 20.62 20.96
C ALA A 217 0.68 21.14 19.59
N GLU A 218 1.22 20.26 18.73
CA GLU A 218 1.69 20.65 17.37
C GLU A 218 0.55 21.18 16.47
N LYS A 219 -0.70 20.93 16.87
CA LYS A 219 -1.89 21.26 16.09
C LYS A 219 -2.80 22.29 16.77
N GLY A 220 -2.39 22.79 17.94
CA GLY A 220 -3.16 23.75 18.72
C GLY A 220 -4.47 23.17 19.27
N TRP A 221 -4.50 21.89 19.60
CA TRP A 221 -5.67 21.21 20.15
C TRP A 221 -5.55 21.05 21.65
N GLU A 222 -6.61 21.38 22.39
CA GLU A 222 -6.69 21.14 23.83
C GLU A 222 -7.21 19.73 24.11
N ILE A 223 -6.60 19.06 25.09
CA ILE A 223 -7.08 17.77 25.62
C ILE A 223 -7.78 18.10 26.93
N SER A 224 -9.11 17.96 26.99
CA SER A 224 -9.83 18.01 28.26
C SER A 224 -9.53 16.73 29.05
N GLU A 225 -9.19 16.90 30.33
CA GLU A 225 -8.97 15.80 31.28
C GLU A 225 -10.22 14.94 31.49
#